data_AF-A0A8J7F1F9-F1
#
_entry.id   AF-A0A8J7F1F9-F1
#
_cell.length_a   1.000
_cell.length_b   1.000
_cell.length_c   1.000
_cell.angle_alpha   90.00
_cell.angle_beta   90.00
_cell.angle_gamma   90.00
#
_symmetry.space_group_name_H-M   'P 1'
#
loop_
_entity.id
_entity.type
_entity.pdbx_description
1 polymer ?
#
loop_
_entity_poly.entity_id
_entity_poly.type
_entity_poly.pdbx_seq_one_letter_code
_entity_poly.pdbx_strand_id
1 'polypeptide(L)'
;MRIALRPSGGRGDYELAGSDNGVNASELLEKDFYFQITPGLEIDGKAKAHRLSGKPRIRPGLDGKHPYAVIYSILLLPEPRRELIKTPKFALTSLSHKNYILYGIDVDLVETDATKVVFAPTSVWAKSQGGVLKVDFAERMAIINMLWTISSQQSSELSNLIQAHEAAVTTSDHLGIKQTAEKIQKRFLLNTDVLPQILNKFNLPDYSSSDYTGITDEITGYESEDSDISPLDSQRNRVRKWRRQADRGPDARRFSKDVRDAYGHRCLFSGERLPRLKGFDSPGVDAAHILPWSTYDLNSVRNGICLCKQCHWGFDNGLLKLDFDSSSSNYLLSIPNSIKDIAIKENFDLSSFQKNVGVIDESRLPVNQKQWPSPQYIEAYNSESKLG
;
A
#
# COMPACT_ATOMS: atom_id res chain seq x y z
N MET A 1 -0.05 10.41 -12.87
CA MET A 1 -1.00 10.20 -14.00
C MET A 1 -2.34 9.66 -13.52
N ARG A 2 -3.36 9.61 -14.40
CA ARG A 2 -4.70 9.08 -14.07
C ARG A 2 -5.32 8.27 -15.21
N ILE A 3 -5.92 7.13 -14.89
CA ILE A 3 -6.88 6.42 -15.75
C ILE A 3 -8.27 7.01 -15.45
N ALA A 4 -8.77 7.87 -16.32
CA ALA A 4 -9.98 8.66 -16.08
C ALA A 4 -11.16 8.19 -16.94
N LEU A 5 -12.33 8.03 -16.33
CA LEU A 5 -13.58 7.90 -17.07
C LEU A 5 -14.04 9.28 -17.53
N ARG A 6 -14.25 9.47 -18.83
CA ARG A 6 -14.92 10.65 -19.37
C ARG A 6 -16.41 10.34 -19.61
N PRO A 7 -17.33 10.83 -18.76
CA PRO A 7 -18.75 10.58 -18.96
C PRO A 7 -19.28 11.40 -20.14
N SER A 8 -20.13 10.78 -20.96
CA SER A 8 -20.77 11.40 -22.14
C SER A 8 -22.29 11.17 -22.12
N GLY A 9 -22.92 11.34 -20.97
CA GLY A 9 -24.36 11.05 -20.75
C GLY A 9 -24.72 9.55 -20.71
N GLY A 10 -23.87 8.67 -21.26
CA GLY A 10 -23.99 7.20 -21.23
C GLY A 10 -22.87 6.51 -20.43
N ARG A 11 -22.34 5.39 -20.97
CA ARG A 11 -21.28 4.59 -20.31
C ARG A 11 -19.90 5.26 -20.24
N GLY A 12 -19.70 6.37 -20.95
CA GLY A 12 -18.42 7.07 -21.07
C GLY A 12 -17.31 6.20 -21.67
N ASP A 13 -16.10 6.75 -21.73
CA ASP A 13 -14.91 6.03 -22.17
C ASP A 13 -13.74 6.31 -21.22
N TYR A 14 -12.93 5.28 -20.94
CA TYR A 14 -11.71 5.45 -20.15
C TYR A 14 -10.57 6.00 -21.02
N GLU A 15 -9.84 6.94 -20.47
CA GLU A 15 -8.66 7.58 -21.06
C GLU A 15 -7.48 7.51 -20.10
N LEU A 16 -6.27 7.45 -20.64
CA LEU A 16 -5.06 7.73 -19.87
C LEU A 16 -4.78 9.23 -19.95
N ALA A 17 -4.68 9.92 -18.82
CA ALA A 17 -4.56 11.37 -18.76
C ALA A 17 -3.45 11.83 -17.80
N GLY A 18 -2.99 13.06 -18.03
CA GLY A 18 -1.94 13.71 -17.26
C GLY A 18 -0.54 13.27 -17.66
N SER A 19 0.40 13.63 -16.80
CA SER A 19 1.81 13.24 -16.87
C SER A 19 2.27 12.69 -15.53
N ASP A 20 3.45 12.11 -15.52
CA ASP A 20 4.18 11.71 -14.32
C ASP A 20 5.65 11.62 -14.70
N ASN A 21 6.52 12.22 -13.88
CA ASN A 21 7.97 12.25 -14.09
C ASN A 21 8.40 12.74 -15.48
N GLY A 22 7.71 13.77 -16.00
CA GLY A 22 7.98 14.35 -17.32
C GLY A 22 7.50 13.50 -18.51
N VAL A 23 6.96 12.31 -18.27
CA VAL A 23 6.35 11.47 -19.32
C VAL A 23 4.88 11.79 -19.42
N ASN A 24 4.40 12.10 -20.61
CA ASN A 24 2.98 12.38 -20.86
C ASN A 24 2.22 11.11 -21.23
N ALA A 25 0.92 11.05 -20.90
CA ALA A 25 0.05 9.96 -21.32
C ALA A 25 0.08 9.67 -22.84
N SER A 26 0.31 10.69 -23.67
CA SER A 26 0.44 10.54 -25.13
C SER A 26 1.68 9.77 -25.58
N GLU A 27 2.72 9.69 -24.74
CA GLU A 27 3.96 8.97 -25.01
C GLU A 27 3.85 7.48 -24.63
N LEU A 28 2.78 7.11 -23.91
CA LEU A 28 2.53 5.75 -23.42
C LEU A 28 1.51 4.98 -24.29
N LEU A 29 1.17 5.53 -25.45
CA LEU A 29 0.25 4.91 -26.39
C LEU A 29 0.82 3.63 -26.99
N GLU A 30 -0.06 2.68 -27.34
CA GLU A 30 0.25 1.38 -27.96
C GLU A 30 1.13 0.43 -27.13
N LYS A 31 1.48 0.82 -25.89
CA LYS A 31 2.20 -0.02 -24.94
C LYS A 31 1.24 -0.91 -24.14
N ASP A 32 1.66 -2.14 -23.88
CA ASP A 32 0.96 -3.08 -22.99
C ASP A 32 0.99 -2.56 -21.56
N PHE A 33 -0.18 -2.46 -20.94
CA PHE A 33 -0.31 -2.01 -19.55
C PHE A 33 -0.02 -3.16 -18.59
N TYR A 34 0.77 -2.88 -17.57
CA TYR A 34 0.98 -3.73 -16.40
C TYR A 34 0.65 -2.93 -15.15
N PHE A 35 0.19 -3.60 -14.11
CA PHE A 35 -0.08 -3.00 -12.81
C PHE A 35 0.77 -3.64 -11.73
N GLN A 36 1.65 -2.84 -11.12
CA GLN A 36 2.33 -3.22 -9.88
C GLN A 36 1.35 -2.98 -8.72
N ILE A 37 0.63 -4.03 -8.34
CA ILE A 37 -0.44 -3.95 -7.32
C ILE A 37 0.10 -4.08 -5.90
N THR A 38 1.28 -4.67 -5.73
CA THR A 38 2.07 -4.67 -4.49
C THR A 38 3.55 -4.66 -4.89
N PRO A 39 4.48 -4.21 -4.03
CA PRO A 39 5.91 -4.31 -4.33
C PRO A 39 6.31 -5.75 -4.67
N GLY A 40 6.87 -5.97 -5.87
CA GLY A 40 7.26 -7.29 -6.35
C GLY A 40 6.16 -8.14 -6.98
N LEU A 41 4.90 -7.66 -7.03
CA LEU A 41 3.80 -8.33 -7.74
C LEU A 41 3.23 -7.44 -8.83
N GLU A 42 3.54 -7.80 -10.07
CA GLU A 42 3.02 -7.19 -11.28
C GLU A 42 2.00 -8.11 -11.94
N ILE A 43 0.90 -7.52 -12.40
CA ILE A 43 -0.12 -8.22 -13.18
C ILE A 43 -0.24 -7.60 -14.56
N ASP A 44 -0.49 -8.42 -15.56
CA ASP A 44 -0.79 -7.98 -16.92
C ASP A 44 -2.16 -7.30 -16.92
N GLY A 45 -2.19 -6.03 -17.31
CA GLY A 45 -3.40 -5.22 -17.40
C GLY A 45 -4.24 -5.51 -18.65
N LYS A 46 -3.75 -6.34 -19.58
CA LYS A 46 -4.38 -6.78 -20.84
C LYS A 46 -5.13 -5.66 -21.55
N ALA A 47 -4.51 -4.48 -21.58
CA ALA A 47 -5.09 -3.27 -22.12
C ALA A 47 -3.98 -2.35 -22.64
N LYS A 48 -4.36 -1.49 -23.58
CA LYS A 48 -3.51 -0.44 -24.14
C LYS A 48 -4.29 0.86 -24.22
N ALA A 49 -3.58 1.98 -24.20
CA ALA A 49 -4.13 3.25 -24.66
C ALA A 49 -3.87 3.43 -26.15
N HIS A 50 -4.91 3.77 -26.90
CA HIS A 50 -4.84 4.07 -28.34
C HIS A 50 -5.20 5.53 -28.59
N ARG A 51 -4.68 6.11 -29.67
CA ARG A 51 -5.14 7.43 -30.13
C ARG A 51 -6.43 7.26 -30.93
N LEU A 52 -7.57 7.54 -30.29
CA LEU A 52 -8.90 7.49 -30.91
C LEU A 52 -9.60 8.84 -30.77
N SER A 53 -10.03 9.42 -31.89
CA SER A 53 -10.64 10.76 -31.96
C SER A 53 -9.79 11.83 -31.26
N GLY A 54 -8.47 11.76 -31.44
CA GLY A 54 -7.50 12.68 -30.83
C GLY A 54 -7.24 12.46 -29.34
N LYS A 55 -7.86 11.44 -28.72
CA LYS A 55 -7.75 11.18 -27.27
C LYS A 55 -7.10 9.82 -26.97
N PRO A 56 -6.34 9.70 -25.87
CA PRO A 56 -5.67 8.47 -25.42
C PRO A 56 -6.67 7.50 -24.77
N ARG A 57 -7.50 6.83 -25.58
CA ARG A 57 -8.58 5.94 -25.13
C ARG A 57 -8.05 4.55 -24.78
N ILE A 58 -8.42 4.03 -23.62
CA ILE A 58 -8.00 2.70 -23.18
C ILE A 58 -8.93 1.63 -23.77
N ARG A 59 -8.35 0.56 -24.32
CA ARG A 59 -9.06 -0.61 -24.82
C ARG A 59 -8.42 -1.89 -24.27
N PRO A 60 -9.21 -2.86 -23.79
CA PRO A 60 -8.71 -4.18 -23.46
C PRO A 60 -8.34 -4.97 -24.73
N GLY A 61 -7.32 -5.82 -24.62
CA GLY A 61 -6.97 -6.82 -25.63
C GLY A 61 -7.86 -8.07 -25.57
N LEU A 62 -7.46 -9.13 -26.27
CA LEU A 62 -8.15 -10.42 -26.25
C LEU A 62 -8.15 -10.99 -24.82
N ASP A 63 -9.32 -11.45 -24.36
CA ASP A 63 -9.57 -11.92 -22.97
C ASP A 63 -9.30 -10.88 -21.86
N GLY A 64 -8.90 -9.66 -22.24
CA GLY A 64 -8.72 -8.54 -21.35
C GLY A 64 -10.03 -7.96 -20.84
N LYS A 65 -9.91 -7.14 -19.80
CA LYS A 65 -11.00 -6.35 -19.23
C LYS A 65 -10.48 -4.93 -19.07
N HIS A 66 -11.37 -3.95 -19.07
CA HIS A 66 -10.94 -2.58 -18.78
C HIS A 66 -10.28 -2.52 -17.40
N PRO A 67 -9.23 -1.69 -17.22
CA PRO A 67 -8.53 -1.58 -15.94
C PRO A 67 -9.43 -1.39 -14.73
N TYR A 68 -10.47 -0.56 -14.82
CA TYR A 68 -11.41 -0.36 -13.71
C TYR A 68 -12.05 -1.67 -13.24
N ALA A 69 -12.39 -2.56 -14.18
CA ALA A 69 -13.08 -3.81 -13.90
C ALA A 69 -12.17 -4.79 -13.16
N VAL A 70 -10.88 -4.79 -13.52
CA VAL A 70 -9.85 -5.59 -12.88
C VAL A 70 -9.56 -5.02 -11.49
N ILE A 71 -9.31 -3.72 -11.39
CA ILE A 71 -8.93 -3.03 -10.16
C ILE A 71 -10.00 -3.14 -9.07
N TYR A 72 -11.29 -2.90 -9.36
CA TYR A 72 -12.32 -3.05 -8.31
C TYR A 72 -12.45 -4.50 -7.82
N SER A 73 -12.26 -5.46 -8.74
CA SER A 73 -12.39 -6.89 -8.42
C SER A 73 -11.22 -7.34 -7.55
N ILE A 74 -9.99 -6.93 -7.89
CA ILE A 74 -8.78 -7.12 -7.07
C ILE A 74 -8.99 -6.56 -5.67
N LEU A 75 -9.58 -5.37 -5.56
CA LEU A 75 -9.86 -4.69 -4.31
C LEU A 75 -11.09 -5.27 -3.56
N LEU A 76 -11.72 -6.33 -4.06
CA LEU A 76 -12.96 -6.91 -3.52
C LEU A 76 -14.07 -5.85 -3.29
N LEU A 77 -14.09 -4.80 -4.10
CA LEU A 77 -15.12 -3.75 -4.02
C LEU A 77 -16.46 -4.26 -4.60
N PRO A 78 -17.61 -3.75 -4.12
CA PRO A 78 -18.90 -4.04 -4.74
C PRO A 78 -18.92 -3.59 -6.21
N GLU A 79 -19.52 -4.36 -7.12
CA GLU A 79 -19.46 -4.05 -8.56
C GLU A 79 -19.94 -2.62 -8.87
N PRO A 80 -19.10 -1.75 -9.49
CA PRO A 80 -19.53 -0.43 -9.93
C PRO A 80 -20.37 -0.51 -11.21
N ARG A 81 -21.06 0.58 -11.54
CA ARG A 81 -21.63 0.79 -12.88
C ARG A 81 -20.80 1.78 -13.69
N ARG A 82 -21.21 2.03 -14.94
CA ARG A 82 -20.54 3.00 -15.84
C ARG A 82 -21.34 4.29 -16.01
N GLU A 83 -22.66 4.21 -15.90
CA GLU A 83 -23.55 5.35 -16.13
C GLU A 83 -23.77 6.15 -14.83
N LEU A 84 -23.06 7.28 -14.68
CA LEU A 84 -23.19 8.16 -13.50
C LEU A 84 -24.64 8.57 -13.25
N ILE A 85 -25.40 8.89 -14.30
CA ILE A 85 -26.80 9.31 -14.23
C ILE A 85 -27.75 8.25 -13.63
N LYS A 86 -27.32 6.98 -13.60
CA LYS A 86 -28.09 5.89 -12.98
C LYS A 86 -27.70 5.67 -11.52
N THR A 87 -26.69 6.34 -10.98
CA THR A 87 -26.32 6.22 -9.56
C THR A 87 -27.26 7.04 -8.67
N PRO A 88 -27.37 6.76 -7.36
CA PRO A 88 -28.24 7.51 -6.46
C PRO A 88 -27.80 8.98 -6.28
N LYS A 89 -28.77 9.83 -5.95
CA LYS A 89 -28.56 11.27 -5.67
C LYS A 89 -28.31 11.59 -4.19
N PHE A 90 -28.53 10.63 -3.28
CA PHE A 90 -28.23 10.81 -1.87
C PHE A 90 -26.73 10.68 -1.60
N ALA A 91 -26.28 11.21 -0.46
CA ALA A 91 -24.88 11.23 -0.04
C ALA A 91 -24.24 9.84 -0.16
N LEU A 92 -23.10 9.75 -0.84
CA LEU A 92 -22.36 8.51 -0.98
C LEU A 92 -21.52 8.27 0.27
N THR A 93 -22.10 7.63 1.28
CA THR A 93 -21.42 7.32 2.56
C THR A 93 -20.78 5.94 2.60
N SER A 94 -21.09 5.09 1.61
CA SER A 94 -20.52 3.75 1.48
C SER A 94 -20.62 3.24 0.04
N LEU A 95 -19.73 2.31 -0.33
CA LEU A 95 -19.78 1.65 -1.62
C LEU A 95 -20.76 0.47 -1.59
N SER A 96 -21.65 0.45 -2.58
CA SER A 96 -22.63 -0.61 -2.76
C SER A 96 -22.86 -0.90 -4.25
N HIS A 97 -23.31 -2.13 -4.52
CA HIS A 97 -23.49 -2.70 -5.86
C HIS A 97 -24.24 -1.72 -6.78
N LYS A 98 -23.57 -1.32 -7.85
CA LYS A 98 -24.06 -0.42 -8.91
C LYS A 98 -24.55 0.95 -8.44
N ASN A 99 -24.25 1.36 -7.21
CA ASN A 99 -24.61 2.68 -6.68
C ASN A 99 -23.53 3.74 -6.92
N TYR A 100 -22.42 3.38 -7.55
CA TYR A 100 -21.35 4.29 -7.88
C TYR A 100 -20.71 3.91 -9.22
N ILE A 101 -19.94 4.84 -9.78
CA ILE A 101 -19.00 4.62 -10.88
C ILE A 101 -17.58 4.72 -10.33
N LEU A 102 -16.64 4.01 -10.94
CA LEU A 102 -15.23 4.35 -10.81
C LEU A 102 -14.89 5.39 -11.87
N TYR A 103 -14.53 6.61 -11.48
CA TYR A 103 -14.30 7.69 -12.43
C TYR A 103 -12.84 8.08 -12.59
N GLY A 104 -11.98 7.65 -11.67
CA GLY A 104 -10.54 7.87 -11.73
C GLY A 104 -9.79 6.76 -11.02
N ILE A 105 -8.65 6.38 -11.57
CA ILE A 105 -7.63 5.58 -10.87
C ILE A 105 -6.34 6.35 -11.03
N ASP A 106 -5.85 6.91 -9.93
CA ASP A 106 -4.54 7.55 -9.90
C ASP A 106 -3.48 6.47 -9.99
N VAL A 107 -2.50 6.73 -10.83
CA VAL A 107 -1.40 5.82 -11.09
C VAL A 107 -0.09 6.60 -11.15
N ASP A 108 0.91 6.02 -10.52
CA ASP A 108 2.30 6.40 -10.72
C ASP A 108 2.90 5.55 -11.84
N LEU A 109 3.75 6.15 -12.65
CA LEU A 109 4.59 5.48 -13.63
C LEU A 109 5.77 4.84 -12.91
N VAL A 110 5.83 3.50 -12.91
CA VAL A 110 6.93 2.74 -12.30
C VAL A 110 8.07 2.59 -13.28
N GLU A 111 7.77 2.06 -14.47
CA GLU A 111 8.72 1.90 -15.56
C GLU A 111 8.00 1.89 -16.90
N THR A 112 8.73 2.19 -17.97
CA THR A 112 8.23 2.04 -19.33
C THR A 112 9.37 1.78 -20.30
N ASP A 113 9.12 0.94 -21.30
CA ASP A 113 10.02 0.71 -22.43
C ASP A 113 9.26 0.89 -23.76
N ALA A 114 9.78 0.36 -24.86
CA ALA A 114 9.14 0.48 -26.18
C ALA A 114 7.81 -0.28 -26.31
N THR A 115 7.60 -1.32 -25.50
CA THR A 115 6.50 -2.27 -25.63
C THR A 115 5.54 -2.26 -24.44
N LYS A 116 6.02 -1.94 -23.24
CA LYS A 116 5.23 -1.98 -22.01
C LYS A 116 5.31 -0.71 -21.17
N VAL A 117 4.31 -0.54 -20.33
CA VAL A 117 4.26 0.45 -19.26
C VAL A 117 3.73 -0.19 -18.00
N VAL A 118 4.45 0.00 -16.89
CA VAL A 118 4.05 -0.47 -15.56
C VAL A 118 3.54 0.71 -14.75
N PHE A 119 2.30 0.59 -14.30
CA PHE A 119 1.63 1.55 -13.44
C PHE A 119 1.51 1.01 -12.01
N ALA A 120 1.72 1.84 -11.00
CA ALA A 120 1.36 1.52 -9.63
C ALA A 120 0.09 2.32 -9.25
N PRO A 121 -1.07 1.68 -9.08
CA PRO A 121 -2.27 2.37 -8.63
C PRO A 121 -2.10 2.93 -7.22
N THR A 122 -2.51 4.18 -6.99
CA THR A 122 -2.37 4.86 -5.70
C THR A 122 -3.72 5.14 -5.06
N SER A 123 -4.68 5.66 -5.83
CA SER A 123 -6.03 5.98 -5.37
C SER A 123 -7.06 5.57 -6.41
N VAL A 124 -8.20 5.06 -5.97
CA VAL A 124 -9.35 4.70 -6.80
C VAL A 124 -10.53 5.58 -6.39
N TRP A 125 -11.09 6.31 -7.34
CA TRP A 125 -12.09 7.33 -7.09
C TRP A 125 -13.48 6.84 -7.49
N ALA A 126 -14.36 6.74 -6.50
CA ALA A 126 -15.74 6.33 -6.63
C ALA A 126 -16.66 7.55 -6.59
N LYS A 127 -17.65 7.60 -7.50
CA LYS A 127 -18.58 8.72 -7.59
C LYS A 127 -20.02 8.26 -7.80
N SER A 128 -20.95 8.93 -7.15
CA SER A 128 -22.38 8.88 -7.44
C SER A 128 -22.89 10.28 -7.80
N GLN A 129 -24.20 10.44 -8.06
CA GLN A 129 -24.79 11.77 -8.21
C GLN A 129 -24.82 12.55 -6.89
N GLY A 130 -24.68 11.87 -5.75
CA GLY A 130 -24.76 12.48 -4.43
C GLY A 130 -23.44 12.58 -3.66
N GLY A 131 -22.31 12.10 -4.20
CA GLY A 131 -21.03 12.25 -3.52
C GLY A 131 -19.86 11.52 -4.20
N VAL A 132 -18.69 11.66 -3.58
CA VAL A 132 -17.42 11.06 -3.98
C VAL A 132 -16.82 10.35 -2.77
N LEU A 133 -16.25 9.17 -3.01
CA LEU A 133 -15.45 8.43 -2.05
C LEU A 133 -14.10 8.13 -2.68
N LYS A 134 -13.05 8.23 -1.87
CA LYS A 134 -11.71 7.78 -2.24
C LYS A 134 -11.48 6.40 -1.66
N VAL A 135 -10.97 5.49 -2.48
CA VAL A 135 -10.43 4.20 -2.04
C VAL A 135 -8.92 4.25 -2.20
N ASP A 136 -8.21 4.12 -1.10
CA ASP A 136 -6.77 4.10 -1.05
C ASP A 136 -6.23 2.73 -1.44
N PHE A 137 -5.54 2.66 -2.58
CA PHE A 137 -5.27 1.38 -3.24
C PHE A 137 -4.31 0.52 -2.40
N ALA A 138 -3.19 1.10 -1.99
CA ALA A 138 -2.21 0.39 -1.18
C ALA A 138 -2.78 0.00 0.18
N GLU A 139 -3.61 0.88 0.78
CA GLU A 139 -4.23 0.55 2.06
C GLU A 139 -5.23 -0.59 1.98
N ARG A 140 -5.99 -0.65 0.90
CA ARG A 140 -6.95 -1.71 0.71
C ARG A 140 -6.28 -3.03 0.32
N MET A 141 -5.23 -2.97 -0.49
CA MET A 141 -4.50 -4.16 -0.90
C MET A 141 -3.71 -4.81 0.23
N ALA A 142 -3.16 -4.09 1.21
CA ALA A 142 -2.46 -4.78 2.29
C ALA A 142 -3.43 -5.57 3.19
N ILE A 143 -4.68 -5.11 3.35
CA ILE A 143 -5.74 -5.91 3.98
C ILE A 143 -6.01 -7.20 3.17
N ILE A 144 -6.03 -7.09 1.84
CA ILE A 144 -6.30 -8.24 0.96
C ILE A 144 -5.14 -9.23 0.96
N ASN A 145 -3.89 -8.75 0.91
CA ASN A 145 -2.70 -9.59 1.11
C ASN A 145 -2.75 -10.29 2.47
N MET A 146 -3.26 -9.59 3.51
CA MET A 146 -3.47 -10.18 4.83
C MET A 146 -4.39 -11.39 4.77
N LEU A 147 -5.52 -11.23 4.08
CA LEU A 147 -6.48 -12.29 3.88
C LEU A 147 -5.92 -13.45 3.04
N TRP A 148 -5.10 -13.18 2.02
CA TRP A 148 -4.44 -14.20 1.21
C TRP A 148 -3.56 -15.10 2.07
N THR A 149 -2.64 -14.51 2.83
CA THR A 149 -1.71 -15.26 3.69
C THR A 149 -2.44 -16.07 4.76
N ILE A 150 -3.42 -15.47 5.45
CA ILE A 150 -4.18 -16.20 6.50
C ILE A 150 -5.01 -17.32 5.89
N SER A 151 -5.59 -17.07 4.71
CA SER A 151 -6.39 -18.08 4.02
C SER A 151 -5.55 -19.25 3.57
N SER A 152 -4.26 -19.08 3.24
CA SER A 152 -3.38 -20.20 2.84
C SER A 152 -3.13 -21.20 3.98
N GLN A 153 -3.29 -20.76 5.23
CA GLN A 153 -3.10 -21.58 6.43
C GLN A 153 -4.39 -22.28 6.90
N GLN A 154 -5.52 -22.07 6.21
CA GLN A 154 -6.84 -22.56 6.61
C GLN A 154 -7.57 -23.24 5.43
N SER A 155 -8.40 -24.23 5.73
CA SER A 155 -9.12 -25.02 4.71
C SER A 155 -10.63 -24.79 4.69
N SER A 156 -11.09 -23.59 5.06
CA SER A 156 -12.52 -23.25 5.01
C SER A 156 -12.99 -22.94 3.58
N GLU A 157 -14.29 -23.03 3.32
CA GLU A 157 -14.87 -22.65 2.02
C GLU A 157 -14.55 -21.19 1.64
N LEU A 158 -14.57 -20.28 2.62
CA LEU A 158 -14.19 -18.87 2.40
C LEU A 158 -12.69 -18.75 2.12
N SER A 159 -11.84 -19.48 2.85
CA SER A 159 -10.39 -19.50 2.63
C SER A 159 -10.07 -19.99 1.21
N ASN A 160 -10.74 -21.04 0.73
CA ASN A 160 -10.57 -21.56 -0.63
C ASN A 160 -10.98 -20.53 -1.70
N LEU A 161 -12.05 -19.75 -1.46
CA LEU A 161 -12.45 -18.67 -2.37
C LEU A 161 -11.43 -17.52 -2.40
N ILE A 162 -10.86 -17.16 -1.25
CA ILE A 162 -9.84 -16.11 -1.14
C ILE A 162 -8.53 -16.57 -1.79
N GLN A 163 -8.11 -17.82 -1.59
CA GLN A 163 -6.96 -18.41 -2.29
C GLN A 163 -7.19 -18.47 -3.81
N ALA A 164 -8.41 -18.81 -4.26
CA ALA A 164 -8.74 -18.79 -5.69
C ALA A 164 -8.69 -17.37 -6.26
N HIS A 165 -9.07 -16.36 -5.46
CA HIS A 165 -8.91 -14.96 -5.84
C HIS A 165 -7.43 -14.57 -5.96
N GLU A 166 -6.60 -14.89 -4.97
CA GLU A 166 -5.14 -14.70 -5.04
C GLU A 166 -4.52 -15.35 -6.28
N ALA A 167 -4.85 -16.62 -6.53
CA ALA A 167 -4.36 -17.35 -7.70
C ALA A 167 -4.76 -16.64 -9.00
N ALA A 168 -6.02 -16.22 -9.14
CA ALA A 168 -6.46 -15.51 -10.33
C ALA A 168 -5.76 -14.15 -10.50
N VAL A 169 -5.49 -13.43 -9.41
CA VAL A 169 -4.75 -12.16 -9.46
C VAL A 169 -3.30 -12.39 -9.87
N THR A 170 -2.60 -13.30 -9.21
CA THR A 170 -1.18 -13.59 -9.48
C THR A 170 -0.94 -14.15 -10.88
N THR A 171 -1.92 -14.86 -11.48
CA THR A 171 -1.84 -15.34 -12.86
C THR A 171 -2.44 -14.38 -13.90
N SER A 172 -2.83 -13.16 -13.50
CA SER A 172 -3.48 -12.18 -14.38
C SER A 172 -4.72 -12.73 -15.14
N ASP A 173 -5.47 -13.63 -14.51
CA ASP A 173 -6.72 -14.18 -15.05
C ASP A 173 -7.88 -13.21 -14.75
N HIS A 174 -8.06 -12.23 -15.62
CA HIS A 174 -9.10 -11.21 -15.46
C HIS A 174 -10.52 -11.76 -15.29
N LEU A 175 -10.82 -12.91 -15.92
CA LEU A 175 -12.13 -13.53 -15.76
C LEU A 175 -12.23 -14.20 -14.38
N GLY A 176 -11.20 -14.96 -14.00
CA GLY A 176 -11.07 -15.57 -12.69
C GLY A 176 -11.16 -14.56 -11.55
N ILE A 177 -10.44 -13.43 -11.64
CA ILE A 177 -10.45 -12.35 -10.64
C ILE A 177 -11.87 -11.85 -10.43
N LYS A 178 -12.58 -11.52 -11.52
CA LYS A 178 -13.97 -11.04 -11.43
C LYS A 178 -14.90 -12.11 -10.84
N GLN A 179 -14.79 -13.34 -11.30
CA GLN A 179 -15.67 -14.43 -10.86
C GLN A 179 -15.46 -14.80 -9.39
N THR A 180 -14.22 -14.84 -8.92
CA THR A 180 -13.91 -15.14 -7.52
C THR A 180 -14.33 -14.00 -6.60
N ALA A 181 -14.08 -12.74 -6.98
CA ALA A 181 -14.58 -11.57 -6.25
C ALA A 181 -16.12 -11.58 -6.14
N GLU A 182 -16.84 -11.87 -7.22
CA GLU A 182 -18.30 -11.99 -7.20
C GLU A 182 -18.81 -13.14 -6.32
N LYS A 183 -18.12 -14.29 -6.32
CA LYS A 183 -18.46 -15.43 -5.45
C LYS A 183 -18.27 -15.09 -3.97
N ILE A 184 -17.16 -14.43 -3.63
CA ILE A 184 -16.90 -13.92 -2.27
C ILE A 184 -18.02 -12.96 -1.86
N GLN A 185 -18.34 -11.98 -2.70
CA GLN A 185 -19.42 -11.01 -2.44
C GLN A 185 -20.77 -11.70 -2.18
N LYS A 186 -21.18 -12.63 -3.07
CA LYS A 186 -22.46 -13.36 -2.95
C LYS A 186 -22.56 -14.21 -1.69
N ARG A 187 -21.43 -14.71 -1.15
CA ARG A 187 -21.43 -15.51 0.09
C ARG A 187 -22.00 -14.76 1.28
N PHE A 188 -21.75 -13.47 1.38
CA PHE A 188 -22.21 -12.65 2.51
C PHE A 188 -23.65 -12.16 2.33
N LEU A 189 -24.25 -12.34 1.15
CA LEU A 189 -25.58 -11.83 0.81
C LEU A 189 -25.72 -10.31 1.04
N LEU A 190 -24.61 -9.58 0.86
CA LEU A 190 -24.54 -8.14 1.00
C LEU A 190 -24.42 -7.47 -0.35
N ASN A 191 -25.02 -6.28 -0.45
CA ASN A 191 -24.82 -5.38 -1.59
C ASN A 191 -23.72 -4.34 -1.30
N THR A 192 -23.16 -4.31 -0.09
CA THR A 192 -22.15 -3.36 0.37
C THR A 192 -20.76 -3.97 0.37
N ASP A 193 -19.73 -3.21 0.75
CA ASP A 193 -18.40 -3.74 0.98
C ASP A 193 -18.43 -4.94 1.95
N VAL A 194 -17.85 -6.07 1.52
CA VAL A 194 -17.80 -7.33 2.28
C VAL A 194 -16.51 -7.48 3.09
N LEU A 195 -15.53 -6.61 2.85
CA LEU A 195 -14.24 -6.71 3.51
C LEU A 195 -14.35 -6.68 5.05
N PRO A 196 -15.16 -5.80 5.68
CA PRO A 196 -15.38 -5.82 7.13
C PRO A 196 -15.90 -7.17 7.65
N GLN A 197 -16.82 -7.80 6.94
CA GLN A 197 -17.42 -9.07 7.34
C GLN A 197 -16.45 -10.24 7.15
N ILE A 198 -15.61 -10.19 6.11
CA ILE A 198 -14.53 -11.16 5.93
C ILE A 198 -13.55 -11.07 7.11
N LEU A 199 -13.12 -9.85 7.47
CA LEU A 199 -12.19 -9.63 8.59
C LEU A 199 -12.73 -10.17 9.90
N ASN A 200 -14.00 -9.91 10.20
CA ASN A 200 -14.68 -10.45 11.38
C ASN A 200 -14.69 -11.99 11.37
N LYS A 201 -14.94 -12.64 10.22
CA LYS A 201 -14.89 -14.11 10.10
C LYS A 201 -13.53 -14.70 10.43
N PHE A 202 -12.45 -13.97 10.17
CA PHE A 202 -11.08 -14.39 10.51
C PHE A 202 -10.63 -13.95 11.91
N ASN A 203 -11.52 -13.37 12.72
CA ASN A 203 -11.20 -12.75 14.02
C ASN A 203 -10.07 -11.71 13.92
N LEU A 204 -9.98 -11.02 12.78
CA LEU A 204 -9.08 -9.91 12.58
C LEU A 204 -9.71 -8.65 13.18
N PRO A 205 -8.91 -7.68 13.68
CA PRO A 205 -9.44 -6.47 14.28
C PRO A 205 -10.51 -5.88 13.39
N ASP A 206 -11.70 -5.66 13.96
CA ASP A 206 -12.79 -5.04 13.25
C ASP A 206 -12.34 -3.63 12.90
N TYR A 207 -12.01 -3.43 11.63
CA TYR A 207 -11.64 -2.14 11.07
C TYR A 207 -12.90 -1.27 10.86
N SER A 208 -13.91 -1.42 11.73
CA SER A 208 -15.24 -0.83 11.63
C SER A 208 -15.30 0.67 11.96
N SER A 209 -14.18 1.33 12.26
CA SER A 209 -14.12 2.78 12.09
C SER A 209 -14.18 3.04 10.58
N SER A 210 -15.14 3.87 10.14
CA SER A 210 -15.34 4.32 8.76
C SER A 210 -14.07 4.64 7.98
N ASP A 211 -12.98 4.95 8.67
CA ASP A 211 -11.73 5.46 8.12
C ASP A 211 -10.72 4.37 7.70
N TYR A 212 -11.00 3.08 7.96
CA TYR A 212 -9.93 2.07 7.96
C TYR A 212 -10.00 1.01 6.82
N THR A 213 -11.08 0.93 6.04
CA THR A 213 -11.14 0.02 4.86
C THR A 213 -10.38 0.54 3.62
N GLY A 214 -9.55 1.58 3.82
CA GLY A 214 -9.00 2.42 2.77
C GLY A 214 -10.06 3.31 2.11
N ILE A 215 -11.32 3.30 2.55
CA ILE A 215 -12.37 4.16 1.99
C ILE A 215 -12.54 5.38 2.88
N THR A 216 -12.43 6.59 2.32
CA THR A 216 -12.56 7.85 3.08
C THR A 216 -13.48 8.85 2.40
N ASP A 217 -14.27 9.57 3.20
CA ASP A 217 -15.04 10.75 2.77
C ASP A 217 -14.09 11.92 2.45
N GLU A 218 -14.35 12.63 1.36
CA GLU A 218 -13.46 13.63 0.79
C GLU A 218 -13.47 15.00 1.52
N ILE A 219 -13.84 15.06 2.80
CA ILE A 219 -13.76 16.32 3.56
C ILE A 219 -12.29 16.81 3.71
N THR A 220 -11.28 16.01 3.33
CA THR A 220 -9.86 16.33 3.53
C THR A 220 -8.92 16.21 2.32
N GLY A 221 -9.42 15.97 1.10
CA GLY A 221 -8.56 15.79 -0.08
C GLY A 221 -8.87 16.78 -1.18
N TYR A 222 -8.13 17.89 -1.27
CA TYR A 222 -8.13 18.69 -2.49
C TYR A 222 -7.80 17.79 -3.68
N GLU A 223 -8.58 17.86 -4.77
CA GLU A 223 -8.12 17.43 -6.09
C GLU A 223 -6.83 18.21 -6.36
N SER A 224 -5.67 17.58 -6.12
CA SER A 224 -4.39 18.23 -6.34
C SER A 224 -4.20 18.37 -7.83
N GLU A 225 -4.35 19.60 -8.33
CA GLU A 225 -3.70 20.04 -9.56
C GLU A 225 -2.19 19.78 -9.41
N ASP A 226 -1.64 19.08 -10.40
CA ASP A 226 -0.21 18.76 -10.62
C ASP A 226 0.74 19.22 -9.51
N SER A 227 1.02 18.32 -8.57
CA SER A 227 2.20 18.46 -7.72
C SER A 227 3.34 17.64 -8.32
N ASP A 228 4.41 18.33 -8.70
CA ASP A 228 5.68 17.74 -9.13
C ASP A 228 6.31 16.98 -7.96
N ILE A 229 5.80 15.78 -7.69
CA ILE A 229 6.41 14.83 -6.75
C ILE A 229 7.48 14.06 -7.53
N SER A 230 8.73 14.14 -7.08
CA SER A 230 9.87 13.42 -7.66
C SER A 230 9.62 11.90 -7.74
N PRO A 231 10.14 11.18 -8.76
CA PRO A 231 9.93 9.73 -8.92
C PRO A 231 10.34 8.90 -7.69
N LEU A 232 11.36 9.38 -6.95
CA LEU A 232 11.82 8.76 -5.73
C LEU A 232 10.84 8.95 -4.58
N ASP A 233 10.16 10.09 -4.49
CA ASP A 233 9.24 10.40 -3.40
C ASP A 233 7.89 9.70 -3.54
N SER A 234 7.43 9.44 -4.77
CA SER A 234 6.25 8.60 -5.02
C SER A 234 6.51 7.14 -4.63
N GLN A 235 7.62 6.55 -5.07
CA GLN A 235 8.03 5.20 -4.68
C GLN A 235 8.23 5.06 -3.16
N ARG A 236 8.88 6.03 -2.51
CA ARG A 236 9.06 6.07 -1.05
C ARG A 236 7.73 6.16 -0.32
N ASN A 237 6.80 7.00 -0.76
CA ASN A 237 5.47 7.11 -0.16
C ASN A 237 4.64 5.82 -0.31
N ARG A 238 4.75 5.12 -1.45
CA ARG A 238 4.13 3.80 -1.63
C ARG A 238 4.66 2.83 -0.58
N VAL A 239 5.98 2.63 -0.52
CA VAL A 239 6.62 1.71 0.42
C VAL A 239 6.30 2.07 1.88
N ARG A 240 6.35 3.36 2.25
CA ARG A 240 5.95 3.86 3.58
C ARG A 240 4.52 3.48 3.97
N LYS A 241 3.59 3.54 3.03
CA LYS A 241 2.18 3.24 3.29
C LYS A 241 1.94 1.74 3.49
N TRP A 242 2.59 0.93 2.67
CA TRP A 242 2.60 -0.52 2.83
C TRP A 242 3.15 -0.95 4.20
N ARG A 243 4.23 -0.30 4.67
CA ARG A 243 4.82 -0.56 6.01
C ARG A 243 3.83 -0.32 7.15
N ARG A 244 3.12 0.83 7.13
CA ARG A 244 2.13 1.19 8.17
C ARG A 244 0.98 0.18 8.33
N GLN A 245 0.70 -0.66 7.33
CA GLN A 245 -0.39 -1.62 7.38
C GLN A 245 0.02 -3.05 7.72
N ALA A 246 1.27 -3.44 7.44
CA ALA A 246 1.85 -4.68 7.95
C ALA A 246 1.75 -4.78 9.48
N ASP A 247 1.64 -3.66 10.18
CA ASP A 247 1.63 -3.53 11.64
C ASP A 247 0.29 -3.88 12.34
N ARG A 248 -0.80 -4.21 11.64
CA ARG A 248 -2.16 -4.04 12.24
C ARG A 248 -3.09 -5.26 12.33
N GLY A 249 -2.63 -6.48 12.08
CA GLY A 249 -3.36 -7.75 12.38
C GLY A 249 -3.11 -8.32 13.80
N PRO A 250 -3.75 -9.43 14.23
CA PRO A 250 -3.47 -10.09 15.52
C PRO A 250 -2.03 -10.60 15.60
N ASP A 251 -1.51 -11.13 14.49
CA ASP A 251 -0.10 -11.53 14.39
C ASP A 251 0.83 -10.33 14.42
N ALA A 252 0.40 -9.18 13.90
CA ALA A 252 1.17 -7.94 13.99
C ALA A 252 1.15 -7.36 15.42
N ARG A 253 0.07 -7.55 16.18
CA ARG A 253 0.02 -7.22 17.61
C ARG A 253 0.93 -8.15 18.42
N ARG A 254 0.96 -9.45 18.07
CA ARG A 254 1.88 -10.44 18.66
C ARG A 254 3.33 -10.10 18.32
N PHE A 255 3.66 -9.89 17.05
CA PHE A 255 4.97 -9.42 16.59
C PHE A 255 5.39 -8.13 17.31
N SER A 256 4.52 -7.12 17.34
CA SER A 256 4.82 -5.85 17.98
C SER A 256 5.11 -6.01 19.47
N LYS A 257 4.38 -6.90 20.14
CA LYS A 257 4.64 -7.25 21.53
C LYS A 257 5.98 -7.99 21.66
N ASP A 258 6.21 -9.03 20.86
CA ASP A 258 7.40 -9.87 20.91
C ASP A 258 8.68 -9.07 20.62
N VAL A 259 8.64 -8.14 19.66
CA VAL A 259 9.73 -7.20 19.38
C VAL A 259 9.96 -6.28 20.58
N ARG A 260 8.94 -5.58 21.07
CA ARG A 260 9.12 -4.69 22.23
C ARG A 260 9.65 -5.42 23.45
N ASP A 261 9.17 -6.64 23.70
CA ASP A 261 9.60 -7.48 24.82
C ASP A 261 11.07 -7.92 24.63
N ALA A 262 11.46 -8.36 23.43
CA ALA A 262 12.84 -8.76 23.11
C ALA A 262 13.85 -7.62 23.31
N TYR A 263 13.44 -6.39 23.01
CA TYR A 263 14.24 -5.17 23.22
C TYR A 263 14.08 -4.58 24.63
N GLY A 264 13.28 -5.19 25.52
CA GLY A 264 13.03 -4.67 26.87
C GLY A 264 12.42 -3.26 26.89
N HIS A 265 11.63 -2.92 25.87
CA HIS A 265 11.08 -1.60 25.57
C HIS A 265 12.14 -0.51 25.35
N ARG A 266 13.32 -0.88 24.83
CA ARG A 266 14.41 0.05 24.51
C ARG A 266 14.39 0.41 23.03
N CYS A 267 14.50 1.70 22.74
CA CYS A 267 14.71 2.20 21.39
C CYS A 267 16.12 1.79 20.90
N LEU A 268 16.20 1.14 19.75
CA LEU A 268 17.46 0.74 19.13
C LEU A 268 18.33 1.97 18.82
N PHE A 269 17.72 3.06 18.34
CA PHE A 269 18.45 4.23 17.85
C PHE A 269 18.86 5.18 18.97
N SER A 270 17.91 5.62 19.80
CA SER A 270 18.20 6.57 20.90
C SER A 270 18.72 5.89 22.17
N GLY A 271 18.53 4.58 22.33
CA GLY A 271 18.86 3.85 23.56
C GLY A 271 17.87 4.09 24.71
N GLU A 272 16.90 4.99 24.56
CA GLU A 272 15.89 5.29 25.57
C GLU A 272 15.01 4.08 25.87
N ARG A 273 14.78 3.80 27.15
CA ARG A 273 13.92 2.71 27.59
C ARG A 273 12.59 3.28 28.09
N LEU A 274 11.50 3.01 27.37
CA LEU A 274 10.20 3.62 27.59
C LEU A 274 9.10 2.55 27.75
N PRO A 275 9.14 1.74 28.83
CA PRO A 275 8.11 0.74 29.09
C PRO A 275 6.79 1.43 29.43
N ARG A 276 5.70 0.67 29.33
CA ARG A 276 4.39 1.16 29.76
C ARG A 276 4.40 1.43 31.27
N LEU A 277 4.07 2.65 31.68
CA LEU A 277 3.86 3.02 33.07
C LEU A 277 2.42 2.76 33.51
N LYS A 278 2.20 2.62 34.83
CA LYS A 278 0.85 2.47 35.40
C LYS A 278 0.04 3.74 35.10
N GLY A 279 -1.15 3.59 34.54
CA GLY A 279 -2.03 4.70 34.14
C GLY A 279 -1.81 5.22 32.71
N PHE A 280 -0.87 4.64 31.95
CA PHE A 280 -0.65 4.96 30.54
C PHE A 280 -1.24 3.86 29.68
N ASP A 281 -1.81 4.22 28.53
CA ASP A 281 -2.46 3.27 27.63
C ASP A 281 -1.47 2.44 26.81
N SER A 282 -0.27 2.97 26.58
CA SER A 282 0.75 2.35 25.72
C SER A 282 2.18 2.64 26.19
N PRO A 283 3.18 1.82 25.82
CA PRO A 283 4.60 2.16 25.98
C PRO A 283 5.00 3.33 25.06
N GLY A 284 6.13 3.98 25.37
CA GLY A 284 6.68 5.08 24.55
C GLY A 284 7.48 4.62 23.32
N VAL A 285 7.48 3.32 23.04
CA VAL A 285 8.15 2.67 21.92
C VAL A 285 7.20 1.81 21.12
N ASP A 286 7.47 1.74 19.82
CA ASP A 286 6.75 0.94 18.84
C ASP A 286 7.69 -0.13 18.26
N ALA A 287 7.12 -1.13 17.60
CA ALA A 287 7.86 -2.07 16.78
C ALA A 287 7.73 -1.63 15.32
N ALA A 288 8.85 -1.39 14.66
CA ALA A 288 8.91 -1.09 13.23
C ALA A 288 9.39 -2.32 12.48
N HIS A 289 8.72 -2.66 11.38
CA HIS A 289 9.21 -3.69 10.46
C HIS A 289 10.40 -3.19 9.66
N ILE A 290 11.36 -4.07 9.39
CA ILE A 290 12.44 -3.81 8.43
C ILE A 290 11.88 -4.04 7.02
N LEU A 291 11.41 -5.26 6.70
CA LEU A 291 10.77 -5.59 5.42
C LEU A 291 9.24 -5.73 5.56
N PRO A 292 8.46 -5.36 4.52
CA PRO A 292 7.01 -5.50 4.53
C PRO A 292 6.55 -6.96 4.60
N TRP A 293 5.41 -7.16 5.25
CA TRP A 293 4.86 -8.47 5.58
C TRP A 293 4.43 -9.32 4.36
N SER A 294 4.07 -8.68 3.24
CA SER A 294 3.44 -9.33 2.07
C SER A 294 4.32 -10.28 1.26
N THR A 295 5.63 -10.32 1.50
CA THR A 295 6.56 -10.99 0.59
C THR A 295 7.29 -12.19 1.21
N TYR A 296 7.27 -12.36 2.54
CA TYR A 296 8.16 -13.33 3.19
C TYR A 296 7.62 -14.09 4.43
N ASP A 297 6.37 -13.88 4.85
CA ASP A 297 5.79 -14.54 6.04
C ASP A 297 6.64 -14.30 7.33
N LEU A 298 7.12 -13.07 7.54
CA LEU A 298 8.13 -12.74 8.54
C LEU A 298 7.59 -11.97 9.76
N ASN A 299 6.67 -12.56 10.51
CA ASN A 299 6.40 -12.13 11.89
C ASN A 299 7.48 -12.66 12.87
N SER A 300 8.75 -12.47 12.50
CA SER A 300 9.92 -12.85 13.29
C SER A 300 10.53 -11.61 13.91
N VAL A 301 10.96 -11.67 15.18
CA VAL A 301 11.65 -10.55 15.85
C VAL A 301 12.85 -10.05 15.04
N ARG A 302 13.49 -10.91 14.23
CA ARG A 302 14.60 -10.53 13.35
C ARG A 302 14.21 -9.55 12.23
N ASN A 303 12.92 -9.46 11.90
CA ASN A 303 12.37 -8.49 10.95
C ASN A 303 11.79 -7.25 11.65
N GLY A 304 11.99 -7.11 12.97
CA GLY A 304 11.49 -5.99 13.75
C GLY A 304 12.58 -5.25 14.51
N ILE A 305 12.42 -3.94 14.62
CA ILE A 305 13.24 -3.08 15.48
C ILE A 305 12.33 -2.29 16.42
N CYS A 306 12.74 -2.16 17.69
CA CYS A 306 12.01 -1.37 18.67
C CYS A 306 12.48 0.09 18.62
N LEU A 307 11.58 1.05 18.39
CA LEU A 307 11.92 2.47 18.20
C LEU A 307 11.01 3.37 19.03
N CYS A 308 11.55 4.45 19.61
CA CYS A 308 10.70 5.51 20.16
C CYS A 308 10.01 6.25 19.01
N LYS A 309 8.87 6.89 19.27
CA LYS A 309 8.01 7.48 18.23
C LYS A 309 8.75 8.42 17.26
N GLN A 310 9.69 9.22 17.78
CA GLN A 310 10.50 10.13 16.95
C GLN A 310 11.47 9.36 16.04
N CYS A 311 12.18 8.36 16.59
CA CYS A 311 13.09 7.53 15.81
C CYS A 311 12.33 6.67 14.78
N HIS A 312 11.15 6.19 15.14
CA HIS A 312 10.26 5.45 14.25
C HIS A 312 9.83 6.31 13.07
N TRP A 313 9.32 7.51 13.34
CA TRP A 313 9.02 8.48 12.29
C TRP A 313 10.24 8.78 11.41
N GLY A 314 11.41 8.98 12.00
CA GLY A 314 12.65 9.24 11.25
C GLY A 314 13.06 8.06 10.36
N PHE A 315 12.91 6.83 10.84
CA PHE A 315 13.20 5.61 10.09
C PHE A 315 12.24 5.41 8.91
N ASP A 316 10.94 5.52 9.16
CA ASP A 316 9.90 5.37 8.12
C ASP A 316 10.06 6.44 7.03
N ASN A 317 10.47 7.65 7.42
CA ASN A 317 10.70 8.72 6.46
C ASN A 317 12.07 8.62 5.77
N GLY A 318 12.91 7.63 6.08
CA GLY A 318 14.25 7.49 5.52
C GLY A 318 15.18 8.65 5.91
N LEU A 319 14.83 9.41 6.96
CA LEU A 319 15.71 10.38 7.58
C LEU A 319 16.83 9.67 8.33
N LEU A 320 16.50 8.55 8.98
CA LEU A 320 17.44 7.65 9.62
C LEU A 320 17.57 6.38 8.77
N LYS A 321 18.81 5.99 8.49
CA LYS A 321 19.15 4.76 7.78
C LYS A 321 19.96 3.86 8.69
N LEU A 322 19.49 2.62 8.84
CA LEU A 322 20.21 1.54 9.52
C LEU A 322 20.98 0.74 8.47
N ASP A 323 22.26 0.51 8.71
CA ASP A 323 23.13 -0.36 7.92
C ASP A 323 23.77 -1.42 8.82
N PHE A 324 24.30 -2.49 8.21
CA PHE A 324 25.11 -3.49 8.91
C PHE A 324 26.49 -3.60 8.24
N ASP A 325 27.54 -3.32 9.00
CA ASP A 325 28.91 -3.49 8.54
C ASP A 325 29.36 -4.93 8.79
N SER A 326 29.47 -5.70 7.72
CA SER A 326 29.89 -7.11 7.79
C SER A 326 31.35 -7.29 8.23
N SER A 327 32.20 -6.28 8.07
CA SER A 327 33.62 -6.36 8.44
C SER A 327 33.82 -6.22 9.95
N SER A 328 33.07 -5.32 10.59
CA SER A 328 33.12 -5.08 12.03
C SER A 328 31.99 -5.76 12.81
N SER A 329 31.05 -6.40 12.11
CA SER A 329 29.85 -7.04 12.67
C SER A 329 28.95 -6.11 13.49
N ASN A 330 28.89 -4.83 13.12
CA ASN A 330 28.17 -3.79 13.86
C ASN A 330 27.01 -3.20 13.04
N TYR A 331 25.97 -2.73 13.73
CA TYR A 331 24.94 -1.89 13.11
C TYR A 331 25.34 -0.42 13.15
N LEU A 332 25.13 0.28 12.04
CA LEU A 332 25.45 1.69 11.88
C LEU A 332 24.17 2.47 11.62
N LEU A 333 23.89 3.47 12.45
CA LEU A 333 22.83 4.44 12.19
C LEU A 333 23.42 5.67 11.52
N SER A 334 22.81 6.12 10.42
CA SER A 334 23.25 7.32 9.69
C SER A 334 22.07 8.18 9.24
N ILE A 335 22.37 9.44 8.90
CA ILE A 335 21.46 10.30 8.15
C ILE A 335 22.02 10.38 6.73
N PRO A 336 21.25 9.96 5.69
CA PRO A 336 21.70 10.04 4.30
C PRO A 336 22.08 11.47 3.90
N ASN A 337 23.07 11.63 3.04
CA ASN A 337 23.54 12.97 2.64
C ASN A 337 22.46 13.76 1.89
N SER A 338 21.68 13.10 1.03
CA SER A 338 20.52 13.70 0.37
C SER A 338 19.50 14.30 1.35
N ILE A 339 19.32 13.71 2.53
CA ILE A 339 18.45 14.26 3.58
C ILE A 339 19.09 15.46 4.27
N LYS A 340 20.41 15.46 4.49
CA LYS A 340 21.10 16.62 5.05
C LYS A 340 20.96 17.84 4.14
N ASP A 341 21.08 17.64 2.83
CA ASP A 341 20.94 18.70 1.83
C ASP A 341 19.52 19.28 1.82
N ILE A 342 18.49 18.41 1.85
CA ILE A 342 17.09 18.82 1.96
C ILE A 342 16.85 19.57 3.27
N ALA A 343 17.37 19.08 4.40
CA ALA A 343 17.16 19.70 5.70
C ALA A 343 17.75 21.11 5.76
N ILE A 344 18.93 21.34 5.16
CA ILE A 344 19.53 22.67 5.05
C ILE A 344 18.62 23.59 4.20
N LYS A 345 18.15 23.10 3.05
CA LYS A 345 17.31 23.88 2.12
C LYS A 345 15.98 24.28 2.76
N GLU A 346 15.36 23.37 3.50
CA GLU A 346 14.03 23.54 4.10
C GLU A 346 14.09 24.06 5.55
N ASN A 347 15.28 24.44 6.04
CA ASN A 347 15.51 24.89 7.42
C ASN A 347 14.97 23.91 8.49
N PHE A 348 15.15 22.61 8.25
CA PHE A 348 14.73 21.53 9.15
C PHE A 348 15.85 21.18 10.14
N ASP A 349 15.52 21.13 11.44
CA ASP A 349 16.49 20.83 12.50
C ASP A 349 16.77 19.32 12.64
N LEU A 350 18.00 18.91 12.34
CA LEU A 350 18.47 17.53 12.47
C LEU A 350 19.16 17.22 13.81
N SER A 351 19.33 18.21 14.70
CA SER A 351 20.13 18.07 15.93
C SER A 351 19.66 16.91 16.82
N SER A 352 18.34 16.75 16.95
CA SER A 352 17.70 15.71 17.76
C SER A 352 17.93 14.29 17.23
N PHE A 353 18.31 14.14 15.95
CA PHE A 353 18.63 12.87 15.31
C PHE A 353 20.13 12.60 15.26
N GLN A 354 20.94 13.64 15.04
CA GLN A 354 22.40 13.53 14.95
C GLN A 354 23.04 12.93 16.19
N LYS A 355 22.51 13.22 17.39
CA LYS A 355 22.99 12.62 18.64
C LYS A 355 22.88 11.09 18.69
N ASN A 356 22.04 10.48 17.83
CA ASN A 356 21.81 9.04 17.79
C ASN A 356 22.64 8.34 16.69
N VAL A 357 23.22 9.10 15.76
CA VAL A 357 24.00 8.59 14.61
C VAL A 357 25.33 8.01 15.09
N GLY A 358 25.76 6.92 14.47
CA GLY A 358 26.99 6.21 14.81
C GLY A 358 26.76 4.71 14.98
N VAL A 359 27.79 4.03 15.50
CA VAL A 359 27.71 2.60 15.81
C VAL A 359 26.68 2.38 16.91
N ILE A 360 25.72 1.49 16.66
CA ILE A 360 24.74 1.08 17.65
C ILE A 360 25.43 0.22 18.70
N ASP A 361 25.30 0.64 19.95
CA ASP A 361 25.77 -0.12 21.11
C ASP A 361 25.01 -1.45 21.24
N GLU A 362 25.72 -2.56 21.38
CA GLU A 362 25.14 -3.91 21.50
C GLU A 362 24.15 -4.04 22.68
N SER A 363 24.30 -3.24 23.74
CA SER A 363 23.36 -3.20 24.86
C SER A 363 21.95 -2.72 24.47
N ARG A 364 21.78 -2.17 23.27
CA ARG A 364 20.50 -1.74 22.69
C ARG A 364 19.81 -2.85 21.89
N LEU A 365 20.50 -3.95 21.60
CA LEU A 365 19.96 -5.10 20.87
C LEU A 365 19.28 -6.09 21.84
N PRO A 366 18.47 -7.03 21.32
CA PRO A 366 17.93 -8.11 22.13
C PRO A 366 19.03 -8.93 22.81
N VAL A 367 18.79 -9.35 24.05
CA VAL A 367 19.72 -10.20 24.82
C VAL A 367 20.03 -11.51 24.07
N ASN A 368 19.04 -12.06 23.37
CA ASN A 368 19.23 -13.22 22.51
C ASN A 368 19.68 -12.79 21.12
N GLN A 369 20.94 -13.10 20.78
CA GLN A 369 21.52 -12.79 19.45
C GLN A 369 20.73 -13.38 18.28
N LYS A 370 20.00 -14.49 18.47
CA LYS A 370 19.14 -15.06 17.43
C LYS A 370 17.95 -14.17 17.07
N GLN A 371 17.64 -13.18 17.90
CA GLN A 371 16.56 -12.21 17.69
C GLN A 371 17.09 -10.86 17.16
N TRP A 372 18.38 -10.74 16.88
CA TRP A 372 18.93 -9.52 16.30
C TRP A 372 18.35 -9.25 14.90
N PRO A 373 18.23 -7.96 14.52
CA PRO A 373 17.82 -7.55 13.18
C PRO A 373 18.60 -8.33 12.13
N SER A 374 17.95 -8.87 11.11
CA SER A 374 18.69 -9.60 10.08
C SER A 374 19.49 -8.63 9.21
N PRO A 375 20.83 -8.80 9.07
CA PRO A 375 21.61 -8.02 8.11
C PRO A 375 21.07 -8.11 6.68
N GLN A 376 20.60 -9.29 6.28
CA GLN A 376 20.01 -9.54 4.96
C GLN A 376 18.72 -8.73 4.75
N TYR A 377 17.91 -8.55 5.81
CA TYR A 377 16.69 -7.75 5.71
C TYR A 377 17.00 -6.26 5.63
N ILE A 378 18.02 -5.81 6.36
CA ILE A 378 18.50 -4.42 6.30
C ILE A 378 19.08 -4.12 4.92
N GLU A 379 19.88 -5.04 4.36
CA GLU A 379 20.43 -4.91 3.01
C GLU A 379 19.33 -4.87 1.95
N ALA A 380 18.38 -5.81 2.00
CA ALA A 380 17.22 -5.82 1.11
C ALA A 380 16.41 -4.52 1.23
N TYR A 381 16.14 -4.06 2.46
CA TYR A 381 15.46 -2.79 2.74
C TYR A 381 16.17 -1.60 2.09
N ASN A 382 17.49 -1.53 2.24
CA ASN A 382 18.29 -0.45 1.69
C ASN A 382 18.38 -0.50 0.16
N SER A 383 18.35 -1.71 -0.42
CA SER A 383 18.35 -1.90 -1.87
C SER A 383 17.04 -1.50 -2.54
N GLU A 384 15.90 -1.71 -1.87
CA GLU A 384 14.57 -1.31 -2.35
C GLU A 384 14.28 0.18 -2.11
N SER A 385 14.86 0.75 -1.04
CA SER A 385 14.60 2.14 -0.65
C SER A 385 15.37 3.18 -1.47
N LYS A 386 16.33 2.76 -2.34
CA LYS A 386 17.31 3.58 -3.10
C LYS A 386 17.39 5.05 -2.68
N LEU A 387 17.77 5.28 -1.43
CA LEU A 387 18.34 6.52 -0.95
C LEU A 387 19.85 6.42 -1.21
N GLY A 388 20.21 6.66 -2.48
CA GLY A 388 21.56 7.11 -2.85
C GLY A 388 21.70 8.59 -2.57
#